data_AF-A0A524MRR6-F1
#
_entry.id   AF-A0A524MRR6-F1
#
_cell.length_a   1.000
_cell.length_b   1.000
_cell.length_c   1.000
_cell.angle_alpha   90.00
_cell.angle_beta   90.00
_cell.angle_gamma   90.00
#
_symmetry.space_group_name_H-M   'P 1'
#
loop_
_entity.id
_entity.type
_entity.pdbx_description
1 polymer ?
#
loop_
_entity_poly.entity_id
_entity_poly.type
_entity_poly.pdbx_seq_one_letter_code
_entity_poly.pdbx_strand_id
1 'polypeptide(L)'
;ALILDEDSVSKTLPYMEVAERDAQISHEATVSKIADEQLFYLMSRGLSEEQAMGMIVNGFIEPITKTLPMEYAVEWSRLIELQMEGSVG
;
A
#
# COMPACT_ATOMS: atom_id res chain seq x y z
N ALA A 1 -3.02 -1.63 5.37
CA ALA A 1 -3.73 -1.92 4.11
C ALA A 1 -4.02 -0.62 3.39
N LEU A 2 -4.02 -0.64 2.06
CA LEU A 2 -4.40 0.49 1.20
C LEU A 2 -5.61 0.06 0.38
N ILE A 3 -6.69 0.84 0.44
CA ILE A 3 -7.94 0.64 -0.31
C ILE A 3 -7.89 1.52 -1.55
N LEU A 4 -8.06 0.91 -2.72
CA LEU A 4 -7.88 1.55 -4.02
C LEU A 4 -9.20 2.05 -4.65
N ASP A 5 -10.32 1.45 -4.27
CA ASP A 5 -11.65 1.73 -4.83
C ASP A 5 -12.72 1.83 -3.72
N GLU A 6 -13.99 1.97 -4.11
CA GLU A 6 -15.11 2.11 -3.15
C GLU A 6 -15.70 0.78 -2.68
N ASP A 7 -15.51 -0.30 -3.45
CA ASP A 7 -16.11 -1.62 -3.22
C ASP A 7 -15.22 -2.51 -2.33
N SER A 8 -13.93 -2.19 -2.26
CA SER A 8 -12.91 -2.90 -1.53
C SER A 8 -13.05 -2.76 -0.02
N VAL A 9 -12.95 -3.88 0.70
CA VAL A 9 -13.07 -3.94 2.16
C VAL A 9 -11.85 -4.63 2.77
N SER A 10 -11.20 -3.98 3.73
CA SER A 10 -10.12 -4.57 4.51
C SER A 10 -10.62 -4.97 5.91
N LYS A 11 -10.41 -6.24 6.29
CA LYS A 11 -10.69 -6.75 7.64
C LYS A 11 -9.39 -7.18 8.30
N THR A 12 -9.02 -6.53 9.39
CA THR A 12 -7.87 -6.91 10.22
C THR A 12 -8.37 -7.44 11.56
N LEU A 13 -8.16 -8.73 11.82
CA LEU A 13 -8.65 -9.43 13.02
C LEU A 13 -7.45 -9.98 13.81
N PRO A 14 -6.78 -9.18 14.65
CA PRO A 14 -5.64 -9.63 15.43
C PRO A 14 -6.09 -10.54 16.58
N TYR A 15 -5.29 -11.57 16.87
CA TYR A 15 -5.41 -12.41 18.05
C TYR A 15 -4.04 -12.49 18.73
N MET A 16 -4.02 -12.33 20.05
CA MET A 16 -2.80 -12.40 20.85
C MET A 16 -3.08 -13.24 22.10
N GLU A 17 -2.23 -14.24 22.32
CA GLU A 17 -2.23 -15.07 23.52
C GLU A 17 -0.85 -14.93 24.17
N VAL A 18 -0.84 -14.45 25.43
CA VAL A 18 0.39 -14.07 26.13
C VAL A 18 0.46 -14.82 27.44
N ALA A 19 1.38 -15.76 27.53
CA ALA A 19 1.57 -16.63 28.69
C ALA A 19 2.82 -16.24 29.51
N GLU A 20 3.13 -14.94 29.58
CA GLU A 20 4.29 -14.42 30.32
C GLU A 20 3.93 -13.16 31.11
N ARG A 21 4.47 -13.04 32.33
CA ARG A 21 4.05 -12.02 33.31
C ARG A 21 4.57 -10.63 32.99
N ASP A 22 5.78 -10.54 32.47
CA ASP A 22 6.48 -9.26 32.27
C ASP A 22 6.58 -8.86 30.80
N ALA A 23 5.72 -9.44 29.94
CA ALA A 23 5.72 -9.16 28.51
C ALA A 23 5.19 -7.76 28.19
N GLN A 24 5.91 -7.03 27.33
CA GLN A 24 5.43 -5.81 26.69
C GLN A 24 5.10 -6.10 25.23
N ILE A 25 3.84 -5.91 24.84
CA ILE A 25 3.37 -6.17 23.48
C ILE A 25 2.64 -4.93 22.96
N SER A 26 2.96 -4.55 21.73
CA SER A 26 2.23 -3.54 20.96
C SER A 26 1.81 -4.13 19.62
N HIS A 27 0.59 -3.81 19.20
CA HIS A 27 0.07 -4.15 17.88
C HIS A 27 -0.40 -2.87 17.19
N GLU A 28 0.00 -2.70 15.94
CA GLU A 28 -0.43 -1.60 15.10
C GLU A 28 -1.00 -2.14 13.79
N ALA A 29 -2.13 -1.58 13.38
CA ALA A 29 -2.75 -1.85 12.09
C ALA A 29 -3.35 -0.55 11.55
N THR A 30 -2.95 -0.19 10.33
CA THR A 30 -3.41 1.03 9.66
C THR A 30 -4.13 0.65 8.37
N VAL A 31 -5.31 1.21 8.16
CA VAL A 31 -6.07 1.11 6.91
C VAL A 31 -6.22 2.52 6.36
N SER A 32 -5.82 2.71 5.11
CA SER A 32 -5.91 3.99 4.42
C SER A 32 -6.66 3.79 3.10
N LYS A 33 -7.46 4.79 2.69
CA LYS A 33 -8.01 4.89 1.34
C LYS A 33 -7.18 5.92 0.57
N ILE A 34 -7.02 5.73 -0.73
CA ILE A 34 -6.42 6.75 -1.58
C ILE A 34 -7.34 7.98 -1.59
N ALA A 35 -6.78 9.13 -1.24
CA ALA A 35 -7.56 10.36 -1.15
C ALA A 35 -7.73 10.97 -2.55
N ASP A 36 -8.97 11.31 -2.91
CA ASP A 36 -9.30 11.97 -4.18
C ASP A 36 -8.50 13.27 -4.37
N GLU A 37 -8.19 13.98 -3.28
CA GLU A 37 -7.34 15.17 -3.32
C GLU A 37 -5.89 14.87 -3.74
N GLN A 38 -5.32 13.73 -3.32
CA GLN A 38 -3.97 13.33 -3.71
C GLN A 38 -3.92 12.93 -5.19
N LEU A 39 -4.92 12.17 -5.66
CA LEU A 39 -5.06 11.84 -7.08
C LEU A 39 -5.27 13.10 -7.91
N PHE A 40 -6.21 13.96 -7.52
CA PHE A 40 -6.48 15.23 -8.18
C PHE A 40 -5.23 16.11 -8.25
N TYR A 41 -4.47 16.20 -7.15
CA TYR A 41 -3.23 16.96 -7.11
C TYR A 41 -2.20 16.42 -8.10
N LEU A 42 -1.95 15.11 -8.13
CA LEU A 42 -1.00 14.48 -9.05
C LEU A 42 -1.45 14.60 -10.51
N MET A 43 -2.73 14.42 -10.78
CA MET A 43 -3.30 14.62 -12.12
C MET A 43 -3.22 16.07 -12.58
N SER A 44 -3.40 17.04 -11.68
CA SER A 44 -3.20 18.47 -12.00
C SER A 44 -1.77 18.81 -12.40
N ARG A 45 -0.80 17.94 -12.05
CA ARG A 45 0.60 18.04 -12.47
C ARG A 45 0.89 17.35 -13.81
N GLY A 46 -0.15 16.84 -14.48
CA GLY A 46 -0.05 16.24 -15.82
C GLY A 46 0.15 14.73 -15.83
N LEU A 47 0.03 14.05 -14.68
CA LEU A 47 0.01 12.59 -14.61
C LEU A 47 -1.37 12.06 -15.02
N SER A 48 -1.42 10.93 -15.72
CA SER A 48 -2.67 10.19 -15.85
C SER A 48 -3.12 9.68 -14.48
N GLU A 49 -4.40 9.35 -14.34
CA GLU A 49 -4.93 8.74 -13.12
C GLU A 49 -4.17 7.46 -12.74
N GLU A 50 -3.88 6.61 -13.74
CA GLU A 50 -3.07 5.40 -13.58
C GLU A 50 -1.65 5.70 -13.08
N GLN A 51 -0.99 6.72 -13.64
CA GLN A 51 0.34 7.14 -13.19
C GLN A 51 0.32 7.71 -11.77
N ALA A 52 -0.70 8.51 -11.45
CA ALA A 52 -0.89 9.08 -10.12
C ALA A 52 -1.13 7.97 -9.07
N MET A 53 -1.99 7.01 -9.41
CA MET A 53 -2.28 5.83 -8.60
C MET A 53 -1.01 5.01 -8.36
N GLY A 54 -0.26 4.71 -9.42
CA GLY A 54 1.01 3.99 -9.35
C GLY A 54 2.02 4.68 -8.45
N MET A 55 2.11 6.00 -8.53
CA MET A 55 3.00 6.79 -7.67
C MET A 55 2.61 6.70 -6.18
N ILE A 56 1.31 6.76 -5.86
CA ILE A 56 0.81 6.63 -4.48
C ILE A 56 1.07 5.22 -3.93
N VAL A 57 0.76 4.18 -4.71
CA VAL A 57 0.99 2.78 -4.32
C VAL A 57 2.48 2.52 -4.11
N ASN A 58 3.33 3.00 -5.03
CA ASN A 58 4.79 2.88 -4.92
C ASN A 58 5.32 3.57 -3.65
N GLY A 59 4.80 4.75 -3.29
CA GLY A 59 5.13 5.41 -2.04
C GLY A 59 4.69 4.62 -0.80
N PHE A 60 3.54 3.97 -0.85
CA PHE A 60 3.02 3.14 0.25
C PHE A 60 3.87 1.89 0.52
N ILE A 61 4.37 1.24 -0.54
CA ILE A 61 5.21 0.03 -0.42
C ILE A 61 6.70 0.34 -0.24
N GLU A 62 7.14 1.58 -0.46
CA GLU A 62 8.55 2.00 -0.43
C GLU A 62 9.31 1.51 0.82
N PRO A 63 8.74 1.56 2.05
CA PRO A 63 9.43 1.07 3.23
C PRO A 63 9.77 -0.42 3.16
N ILE A 64 8.94 -1.23 2.47
CA ILE A 64 9.16 -2.66 2.27
C ILE A 64 10.21 -2.87 1.20
N THR A 65 10.11 -2.20 0.05
CA THR A 65 11.05 -2.38 -1.07
C THR A 65 12.48 -1.98 -0.69
N LYS A 66 12.65 -0.99 0.19
CA LYS A 66 13.96 -0.60 0.77
C LYS A 66 14.64 -1.69 1.60
N THR A 67 13.90 -2.68 2.10
CA THR A 67 14.47 -3.80 2.88
C THR A 67 14.89 -4.98 2.00
N LEU A 68 14.50 -4.99 0.73
CA LEU A 68 14.84 -6.05 -0.20
C LEU A 68 16.21 -5.80 -0.85
N PRO A 69 16.98 -6.87 -1.14
CA PRO A 69 18.12 -6.76 -2.04
C PRO A 69 17.72 -6.13 -3.38
N MET A 70 18.63 -5.36 -3.97
CA MET A 70 18.35 -4.51 -5.14
C MET A 70 17.75 -5.29 -6.31
N GLU A 71 18.24 -6.50 -6.59
CA GLU A 71 17.71 -7.38 -7.64
C GLU A 71 16.24 -7.75 -7.45
N TYR A 72 15.79 -7.93 -6.20
CA TYR A 72 14.39 -8.25 -5.89
C TYR A 72 13.51 -7.00 -5.84
N ALA A 73 14.06 -5.86 -5.42
CA ALA A 73 13.32 -4.60 -5.38
C ALA A 73 12.86 -4.17 -6.78
N VAL A 74 13.70 -4.36 -7.80
CA VAL A 74 13.35 -4.04 -9.20
C VAL A 74 12.22 -4.94 -9.72
N GLU A 75 12.33 -6.25 -9.50
CA GLU A 75 11.28 -7.20 -9.91
C GLU A 75 9.96 -6.97 -9.16
N TRP A 76 10.02 -6.60 -7.88
CA TRP A 76 8.84 -6.30 -7.08
C TRP A 76 8.06 -5.10 -7.63
N SER A 77 8.74 -4.00 -7.96
CA SER A 77 8.09 -2.82 -8.56
C SER A 77 7.41 -3.16 -9.88
N ARG A 78 8.06 -3.98 -10.72
CA ARG A 78 7.50 -4.43 -12.00
C ARG A 78 6.25 -5.31 -11.81
N LEU A 79 6.27 -6.21 -10.84
CA LEU A 79 5.11 -7.05 -10.52
C LEU A 79 3.92 -6.21 -10.08
N ILE A 80 4.15 -5.15 -9.31
CA ILE A 80 3.09 -4.26 -8.85
C ILE A 80 2.49 -3.47 -10.01
N GLU A 81 3.31 -2.89 -10.88
CA GLU A 81 2.82 -2.22 -12.09
C GLU A 81 1.94 -3.15 -12.94
N LEU A 82 2.38 -4.40 -13.13
CA LEU A 82 1.60 -5.42 -13.86
C LEU A 82 0.28 -5.79 -13.18
N GLN A 83 0.21 -5.79 -11.85
CA GLN A 83 -1.06 -6.02 -11.14
C GLN A 83 -1.98 -4.80 -11.18
N MET A 84 -1.42 -3.60 -11.36
CA MET A 84 -2.20 -2.37 -11.48
C MET A 84 -2.80 -2.19 -12.87
N GLU A 85 -2.10 -2.61 -13.94
CA GLU A 85 -2.64 -2.68 -15.30
C GLU A 85 -3.89 -3.61 -15.33
N GLY A 86 -5.07 -3.01 -15.30
CA GLY A 86 -6.37 -3.71 -15.34
C GLY A 86 -7.13 -3.80 -14.00
N SER A 87 -6.55 -3.31 -12.90
CA SER A 87 -7.25 -3.18 -11.60
C SER A 87 -7.93 -1.82 -11.41
N VAL A 88 -7.78 -0.91 -12.39
CA VAL A 88 -8.44 0.39 -12.44
C VAL A 88 -9.61 0.29 -13.40
N GLY A 89 -10.79 0.00 -12.85
CA GLY A 89 -12.04 -0.17 -13.61
C GLY A 89 -13.18 -0.68 -12.75
#